data_AF-A0A7J3CUI9-F1
#
_entry.id   AF-A0A7J3CUI9-F1
#
_cell.length_a   1.000
_cell.length_b   1.000
_cell.length_c   1.000
_cell.angle_alpha   90.00
_cell.angle_beta   90.00
_cell.angle_gamma   90.00
#
_symmetry.space_group_name_H-M   'P 1'
#
loop_
_entity.id
_entity.type
_entity.pdbx_description
1 polymer ?
#
loop_
_entity_poly.entity_id
_entity_poly.type
_entity_poly.pdbx_seq_one_letter_code
_entity_poly.pdbx_strand_id
1 'polypeptide(L)'
;MKGMVLLFLLGLLGAYLAAPVGATVSAGTPVTLGNIPAGTASAWGGNITQVNLTINSSTLHWQGFYGSITASLRLASGSGSNISTMKVWPVSTLSGQVYVSRSSNVDFTALSSTSVSLSALDSVFSFLSGAADSATNSGSDNANPSFYVGQYVINANSRPLITTLNNNSQAAWKEVVLRHANTGNPEDFVFVGIINSSGIAYNGQPAHFQIIVPENSAGDTSVTTYYFYGEVQ
;
A
#
# COMPACT_ATOMS: atom_id res chain seq x y z
N MET A 1 -55.83 -26.35 6.64
CA MET A 1 -54.92 -25.24 6.27
C MET A 1 -53.54 -25.83 6.00
N LYS A 2 -53.17 -26.02 4.74
CA LYS A 2 -51.87 -26.58 4.35
C LYS A 2 -50.86 -25.44 4.30
N GLY A 3 -49.91 -25.42 5.23
CA GLY A 3 -48.84 -24.43 5.30
C GLY A 3 -47.87 -24.61 4.13
N MET A 4 -47.76 -23.59 3.29
CA MET A 4 -46.77 -23.51 2.22
C MET A 4 -45.46 -23.01 2.84
N VAL A 5 -44.47 -23.89 2.97
CA VAL A 5 -43.12 -23.50 3.40
C VAL A 5 -42.42 -22.87 2.20
N LEU A 6 -42.16 -21.57 2.28
CA LEU A 6 -41.38 -20.82 1.32
C LEU A 6 -39.89 -21.06 1.62
N LEU A 7 -39.22 -21.85 0.77
CA LEU A 7 -37.78 -22.09 0.86
C LEU A 7 -37.03 -20.86 0.33
N PHE A 8 -36.44 -20.06 1.22
CA PHE A 8 -35.54 -18.97 0.85
C PHE A 8 -34.22 -19.56 0.37
N LEU A 9 -33.99 -19.57 -0.94
CA LEU A 9 -32.70 -19.92 -1.53
C LEU A 9 -31.75 -18.74 -1.27
N LEU A 10 -30.98 -18.81 -0.18
CA LEU A 10 -29.89 -17.87 0.09
C LEU A 10 -28.80 -18.13 -0.96
N GLY A 11 -28.77 -17.32 -2.01
CA GLY A 11 -27.69 -17.35 -2.99
C GLY A 11 -26.38 -16.98 -2.29
N LEU A 12 -25.52 -17.97 -2.03
CA LEU A 12 -24.11 -17.72 -1.78
C LEU A 12 -23.56 -17.05 -3.05
N LEU A 13 -23.37 -15.72 -3.01
CA LEU A 13 -22.42 -15.07 -3.90
C LEU A 13 -21.05 -15.63 -3.55
N GLY A 14 -20.58 -16.61 -4.32
CA GLY A 14 -19.19 -17.06 -4.24
C GLY A 14 -18.29 -15.88 -4.59
N ALA A 15 -17.47 -15.44 -3.64
CA ALA A 15 -16.37 -14.54 -3.95
C ALA A 15 -15.45 -15.27 -4.94
N TYR A 16 -15.21 -14.66 -6.10
CA TYR A 16 -14.25 -15.17 -7.05
C TYR A 16 -12.85 -14.90 -6.49
N LEU A 17 -12.22 -15.90 -5.87
CA LEU A 17 -10.87 -15.76 -5.33
C LEU A 17 -9.87 -15.95 -6.47
N ALA A 18 -9.16 -14.88 -6.83
CA ALA A 18 -8.06 -14.92 -7.78
C ALA A 18 -6.72 -15.08 -7.03
N ALA A 19 -5.72 -15.73 -7.62
CA ALA A 19 -4.38 -15.72 -7.03
C ALA A 19 -3.67 -14.40 -7.37
N PRO A 20 -2.85 -13.82 -6.47
CA PRO A 20 -1.99 -12.70 -6.81
C PRO A 20 -1.08 -13.02 -7.99
N VAL A 21 -0.93 -12.06 -8.91
CA VAL A 21 -0.05 -12.17 -10.08
C VAL A 21 0.78 -10.90 -10.25
N GLY A 22 1.93 -11.01 -10.93
CA GLY A 22 2.75 -9.85 -11.28
C GLY A 22 1.98 -8.85 -12.14
N ALA A 23 2.22 -7.56 -11.94
CA ALA A 23 1.58 -6.47 -12.66
C ALA A 23 2.56 -5.75 -13.60
N THR A 24 2.06 -5.32 -14.76
CA THR A 24 2.80 -4.38 -15.62
C THR A 24 2.63 -2.97 -15.06
N VAL A 25 3.74 -2.28 -14.80
CA VAL A 25 3.75 -0.94 -14.20
C VAL A 25 4.15 0.11 -15.23
N SER A 26 3.34 1.16 -15.36
CA SER A 26 3.66 2.37 -16.12
C SER A 26 3.68 3.55 -15.15
N ALA A 27 4.85 3.85 -14.59
CA ALA A 27 5.02 4.93 -13.62
C ALA A 27 5.30 6.29 -14.30
N GLY A 28 4.79 7.37 -13.71
CA GLY A 28 5.17 8.73 -14.09
C GLY A 28 6.49 9.17 -13.42
N THR A 29 6.92 10.39 -13.72
CA THR A 29 8.09 11.00 -13.06
C THR A 29 7.79 11.26 -11.58
N PRO A 30 8.62 10.78 -10.63
CA PRO A 30 8.48 11.13 -9.23
C PRO A 30 8.55 12.64 -8.99
N VAL A 31 7.79 13.16 -8.04
CA VAL A 31 7.77 14.57 -7.67
C VAL A 31 7.99 14.72 -6.16
N THR A 32 8.68 15.78 -5.75
CA THR A 32 8.91 16.13 -4.34
C THR A 32 8.14 17.39 -3.95
N LEU A 33 8.19 17.77 -2.67
CA LEU A 33 7.77 19.11 -2.27
C LEU A 33 8.56 20.15 -3.10
N GLY A 34 7.83 21.02 -3.80
CA GLY A 34 8.44 22.07 -4.61
C GLY A 34 9.21 23.08 -3.76
N ASN A 35 10.08 23.87 -4.40
CA ASN A 35 10.87 24.88 -3.71
C ASN A 35 9.95 25.92 -3.04
N ILE A 36 9.99 26.00 -1.71
CA ILE A 36 9.29 27.04 -0.94
C ILE A 36 10.26 28.23 -0.80
N PRO A 37 9.92 29.43 -1.31
CA PRO A 37 10.79 30.60 -1.17
C PRO A 37 11.08 30.90 0.31
N ALA A 38 12.31 31.31 0.61
CA ALA A 38 12.67 31.69 1.97
C ALA A 38 11.86 32.92 2.42
N GLY A 39 11.30 32.86 3.62
CA GLY A 39 10.79 34.04 4.31
C GLY A 39 11.96 34.93 4.78
N THR A 40 11.73 36.24 4.86
CA THR A 40 12.73 37.19 5.35
C THR A 40 12.20 37.93 6.57
N ALA A 41 13.11 38.26 7.50
CA ALA A 41 12.84 39.17 8.61
C ALA A 41 14.04 40.10 8.75
N SER A 42 13.80 41.41 8.72
CA SER A 42 14.87 42.41 8.89
C SER A 42 15.30 42.47 10.36
N ALA A 43 16.61 42.50 10.61
CA ALA A 43 17.17 42.66 11.94
C ALA A 43 17.44 44.14 12.26
N TRP A 44 17.14 44.57 13.48
CA TRP A 44 17.39 45.92 13.97
C TRP A 44 18.21 45.86 15.25
N GLY A 45 19.35 46.56 15.29
CA GLY A 45 20.20 46.59 16.47
C GLY A 45 19.48 47.13 17.70
N GLY A 46 19.60 46.44 18.84
CA GLY A 46 18.99 46.84 20.12
C GLY A 46 17.56 46.37 20.38
N ASN A 47 16.97 45.61 19.45
CA ASN A 47 15.59 45.10 19.58
C ASN A 47 15.55 43.56 19.69
N ILE A 48 14.49 43.04 20.31
CA ILE A 48 14.12 41.62 20.26
C ILE A 48 12.92 41.48 19.34
N THR A 49 13.03 40.65 18.31
CA THR A 49 11.94 40.39 17.37
C THR A 49 11.53 38.92 17.48
N GLN A 50 10.27 38.67 17.80
CA GLN A 50 9.71 37.32 17.74
C GLN A 50 9.51 36.93 16.27
N VAL A 51 10.13 35.83 15.85
CA VAL A 51 9.93 35.23 14.54
C VAL A 51 9.30 33.87 14.75
N ASN A 52 8.09 33.69 14.22
CA ASN A 52 7.43 32.39 14.18
C ASN A 52 7.68 31.78 12.80
N LEU A 53 8.31 30.61 12.78
CA LEU A 53 8.62 29.87 11.56
C LEU A 53 7.64 28.71 11.39
N THR A 54 7.18 28.51 10.16
CA THR A 54 6.52 27.26 9.75
C THR A 54 7.39 26.64 8.67
N ILE A 55 7.95 25.47 8.94
CA ILE A 55 8.85 24.76 8.04
C ILE A 55 8.15 23.46 7.61
N ASN A 56 8.03 23.24 6.31
CA ASN A 56 7.58 21.98 5.73
C ASN A 56 8.78 21.32 5.04
N SER A 57 9.06 20.06 5.36
CA SER A 57 10.11 19.26 4.73
C SER A 57 9.52 17.96 4.17
N SER A 58 10.19 17.39 3.16
CA SER A 58 9.88 16.03 2.70
C SER A 58 10.62 15.00 3.56
N THR A 59 9.99 13.85 3.80
CA THR A 59 10.67 12.68 4.36
C THR A 59 11.64 12.09 3.35
N LEU A 60 12.75 11.51 3.83
CA LEU A 60 13.70 10.73 3.03
C LEU A 60 13.49 9.22 3.18
N HIS A 61 12.60 8.82 4.10
CA HIS A 61 12.39 7.42 4.44
C HIS A 61 11.25 6.78 3.67
N TRP A 62 10.39 7.55 2.98
CA TRP A 62 9.21 7.03 2.30
C TRP A 62 9.11 7.49 0.85
N GLN A 63 8.72 6.59 -0.02
CA GLN A 63 8.26 6.85 -1.38
C GLN A 63 6.77 6.50 -1.49
N GLY A 64 5.95 7.43 -2.00
CA GLY A 64 4.54 7.20 -2.28
C GLY A 64 4.27 6.70 -3.70
N PHE A 65 3.40 5.71 -3.84
CA PHE A 65 2.81 5.25 -5.10
C PHE A 65 1.30 5.37 -5.04
N TYR A 66 0.69 5.91 -6.08
CA TYR A 66 -0.77 5.93 -6.24
C TYR A 66 -1.10 5.80 -7.73
N GLY A 67 -2.30 5.32 -8.03
CA GLY A 67 -2.74 5.25 -9.42
C GLY A 67 -4.02 4.45 -9.63
N SER A 68 -4.39 4.36 -10.90
CA SER A 68 -5.53 3.59 -11.37
C SER A 68 -5.11 2.20 -11.84
N ILE A 69 -6.00 1.24 -11.63
CA ILE A 69 -5.88 -0.16 -12.03
C ILE A 69 -6.86 -0.41 -13.16
N THR A 70 -6.38 -1.03 -14.24
CA THR A 70 -7.22 -1.64 -15.27
C THR A 70 -7.04 -3.15 -15.15
N ALA A 71 -8.13 -3.87 -14.88
CA ALA A 71 -8.08 -5.31 -14.66
C ALA A 71 -9.18 -6.07 -15.40
N SER A 72 -8.91 -7.36 -15.62
CA SER A 72 -9.89 -8.33 -16.09
C SER A 72 -9.58 -9.68 -15.46
N LEU A 73 -10.62 -10.43 -15.11
CA LEU A 73 -10.46 -11.83 -14.71
C LEU A 73 -10.33 -12.67 -15.98
N ARG A 74 -9.38 -13.61 -16.01
CA ARG A 74 -9.18 -14.48 -17.18
C ARG A 74 -8.93 -15.92 -16.80
N LEU A 75 -9.45 -16.82 -17.62
CA LEU A 75 -9.07 -18.23 -17.64
C LEU A 75 -8.07 -18.40 -18.78
N ALA A 76 -6.82 -18.72 -18.44
CA ALA A 76 -5.73 -18.82 -19.39
C ALA A 76 -4.73 -19.92 -18.97
N SER A 77 -3.87 -20.32 -19.90
CA SER A 77 -2.76 -21.24 -19.67
C SER A 77 -1.46 -20.68 -20.25
N GLY A 78 -0.31 -21.14 -19.73
CA GLY A 78 1.02 -20.67 -20.13
C GLY A 78 1.61 -19.64 -19.16
N SER A 79 2.82 -19.16 -19.45
CA SER A 79 3.58 -18.23 -18.61
C SER A 79 4.36 -17.20 -19.45
N GLY A 80 4.71 -16.08 -18.83
CA GLY A 80 5.46 -15.00 -19.49
C GLY A 80 4.74 -14.45 -20.72
N SER A 81 5.45 -14.40 -21.85
CA SER A 81 4.90 -13.94 -23.14
C SER A 81 4.04 -14.98 -23.87
N ASN A 82 3.98 -16.23 -23.40
CA ASN A 82 3.30 -17.35 -24.08
C ASN A 82 1.96 -17.71 -23.41
N ILE A 83 1.07 -16.73 -23.21
CA ILE A 83 -0.23 -16.94 -22.55
C ILE A 83 -1.32 -17.19 -23.60
N SER A 84 -1.97 -18.35 -23.50
CA SER A 84 -3.18 -18.68 -24.28
C SER A 84 -4.42 -18.45 -23.43
N THR A 85 -5.28 -17.51 -23.84
CA THR A 85 -6.48 -17.14 -23.09
C THR A 85 -7.72 -17.87 -23.62
N MET A 86 -8.43 -18.57 -22.74
CA MET A 86 -9.69 -19.24 -23.06
C MET A 86 -10.89 -18.31 -22.86
N LYS A 87 -10.91 -17.52 -21.78
CA LYS A 87 -12.03 -16.62 -21.46
C LYS A 87 -11.54 -15.40 -20.67
N VAL A 88 -12.18 -14.27 -20.92
CA VAL A 88 -12.02 -13.03 -20.15
C VAL A 88 -13.40 -12.59 -19.64
N TRP A 89 -13.45 -12.15 -18.38
CA TRP A 89 -14.60 -11.48 -17.78
C TRP A 89 -14.22 -10.03 -17.46
N PRO A 90 -15.05 -9.05 -17.85
CA PRO A 90 -14.85 -7.66 -17.46
C PRO A 90 -15.08 -7.50 -15.94
N VAL A 91 -14.25 -6.68 -15.30
CA VAL A 91 -14.42 -6.29 -13.89
C VAL A 91 -15.04 -4.90 -13.87
N SER A 92 -16.30 -4.79 -13.44
CA SER A 92 -17.04 -3.52 -13.40
C SER A 92 -16.82 -2.73 -12.11
N THR A 93 -16.48 -3.41 -11.03
CA THR A 93 -16.15 -2.83 -9.72
C THR A 93 -14.84 -3.43 -9.27
N LEU A 94 -13.83 -2.60 -9.00
CA LEU A 94 -12.52 -3.08 -8.58
C LEU A 94 -12.49 -3.30 -7.07
N SER A 95 -12.24 -4.53 -6.66
CA SER A 95 -11.92 -4.87 -5.28
C SER A 95 -10.70 -5.81 -5.28
N GLY A 96 -10.04 -5.96 -4.12
CA GLY A 96 -8.81 -6.74 -4.00
C GLY A 96 -7.65 -5.93 -3.42
N GLN A 97 -6.43 -6.30 -3.79
CA GLN A 97 -5.21 -5.77 -3.19
C GLN A 97 -4.12 -5.52 -4.25
N VAL A 98 -3.31 -4.50 -3.99
CA VAL A 98 -2.04 -4.26 -4.67
C VAL A 98 -0.92 -4.59 -3.69
N TYR A 99 0.03 -5.41 -4.12
CA TYR A 99 1.19 -5.81 -3.31
C TYR A 99 2.45 -5.20 -3.90
N VAL A 100 3.28 -4.64 -3.03
CA VAL A 100 4.54 -3.99 -3.41
C VAL A 100 5.66 -4.59 -2.56
N SER A 101 6.74 -5.06 -3.17
CA SER A 101 7.86 -5.69 -2.45
C SER A 101 9.19 -5.42 -3.14
N ARG A 102 10.30 -5.44 -2.39
CA ARG A 102 11.64 -5.46 -3.00
C ARG A 102 12.00 -6.83 -3.59
N SER A 103 11.23 -7.88 -3.29
CA SER A 103 11.40 -9.21 -3.88
C SER A 103 10.64 -9.34 -5.22
N SER A 104 11.34 -9.81 -6.26
CA SER A 104 10.75 -10.25 -7.53
C SER A 104 10.11 -11.65 -7.47
N ASN A 105 10.24 -12.33 -6.32
CA ASN A 105 9.67 -13.64 -6.07
C ASN A 105 9.07 -13.70 -4.66
N VAL A 106 7.82 -13.29 -4.54
CA VAL A 106 7.08 -13.30 -3.27
C VAL A 106 6.39 -14.64 -3.07
N ASP A 107 6.58 -15.27 -1.91
CA ASP A 107 5.78 -16.42 -1.49
C ASP A 107 4.45 -15.96 -0.88
N PHE A 108 3.41 -15.91 -1.71
CA PHE A 108 2.07 -15.50 -1.28
C PHE A 108 1.42 -16.46 -0.27
N THR A 109 1.88 -17.71 -0.19
CA THR A 109 1.35 -18.68 0.77
C THR A 109 1.83 -18.37 2.20
N ALA A 110 3.05 -17.85 2.33
CA ALA A 110 3.68 -17.50 3.61
C ALA A 110 3.12 -16.21 4.25
N LEU A 111 2.43 -15.36 3.48
CA LEU A 111 1.91 -14.07 3.94
C LEU A 111 0.87 -14.20 5.08
N SER A 112 0.10 -15.30 5.07
CA SER A 112 -0.92 -15.56 6.08
C SER A 112 -0.37 -16.11 7.41
N SER A 113 0.79 -16.76 7.38
CA SER A 113 1.40 -17.42 8.53
C SER A 113 2.50 -16.61 9.20
N THR A 114 3.11 -15.66 8.49
CA THR A 114 4.26 -14.91 9.00
C THR A 114 3.81 -13.68 9.76
N SER A 115 4.30 -13.52 11.00
CA SER A 115 4.08 -12.32 11.82
C SER A 115 5.04 -11.20 11.43
N VAL A 116 4.58 -9.96 11.54
CA VAL A 116 5.38 -8.75 11.32
C VAL A 116 4.91 -7.65 12.27
N SER A 117 5.84 -6.79 12.67
CA SER A 117 5.58 -5.57 13.46
C SER A 117 6.19 -4.35 12.76
N LEU A 118 5.70 -3.15 13.08
CA LEU A 118 6.30 -1.90 12.61
C LEU A 118 7.71 -1.70 13.15
N SER A 119 8.02 -2.18 14.35
CA SER A 119 9.37 -2.13 14.91
C SER A 119 10.38 -2.99 14.13
N ALA A 120 9.93 -4.12 13.58
CA ALA A 120 10.76 -4.92 12.69
C ALA A 120 11.04 -4.17 11.37
N LEU A 121 10.05 -3.41 10.88
CA LEU A 121 10.23 -2.54 9.73
C LEU A 121 11.26 -1.44 10.01
N ASP A 122 11.13 -0.74 11.15
CA ASP A 122 12.08 0.28 11.58
C ASP A 122 13.52 -0.26 11.62
N SER A 123 13.71 -1.44 12.19
CA SER A 123 15.02 -2.08 12.28
C SER A 123 15.60 -2.47 10.93
N VAL A 124 14.81 -3.09 10.06
CA VAL A 124 15.30 -3.64 8.78
C VAL A 124 15.58 -2.54 7.77
N PHE A 125 14.77 -1.48 7.77
CA PHE A 125 14.92 -0.34 6.86
C PHE A 125 15.73 0.80 7.47
N SER A 126 16.35 0.57 8.64
CA SER A 126 17.26 1.52 9.30
C SER A 126 16.64 2.89 9.55
N PHE A 127 15.35 2.93 9.91
CA PHE A 127 14.72 4.17 10.37
C PHE A 127 15.43 4.67 11.62
N LEU A 128 15.63 5.99 11.71
CA LEU A 128 16.18 6.57 12.92
C LEU A 128 15.21 6.35 14.08
N SER A 129 15.71 5.75 15.17
CA SER A 129 14.92 5.45 16.36
C SER A 129 14.23 6.71 16.90
N GLY A 130 12.90 6.67 17.02
CA GLY A 130 12.08 7.78 17.50
C GLY A 130 11.87 8.92 16.50
N ALA A 131 12.33 8.75 15.25
CA ALA A 131 12.04 9.72 14.19
C ALA A 131 10.53 9.87 13.98
N ALA A 132 10.09 11.10 13.73
CA ALA A 132 8.68 11.42 13.55
C ALA A 132 8.04 10.69 12.36
N ASP A 133 8.85 10.32 11.37
CA ASP A 133 8.46 9.58 10.17
C ASP A 133 8.93 8.11 10.19
N SER A 134 9.23 7.55 11.36
CA SER A 134 9.46 6.10 11.53
C SER A 134 8.19 5.30 11.25
N ALA A 135 8.33 4.01 10.93
CA ALA A 135 7.21 3.10 10.73
C ALA A 135 6.33 3.00 11.97
N THR A 136 6.92 2.87 13.16
CA THR A 136 6.17 2.84 14.43
C THR A 136 5.38 4.11 14.72
N ASN A 137 5.79 5.26 14.16
CA ASN A 137 5.05 6.53 14.24
C ASN A 137 4.10 6.78 13.06
N SER A 138 4.15 5.94 12.02
CA SER A 138 3.33 6.08 10.81
C SER A 138 2.12 5.15 10.77
N GLY A 139 2.03 4.19 11.70
CA GLY A 139 0.98 3.18 11.73
C GLY A 139 0.70 2.61 13.11
N SER A 140 -0.04 1.51 13.14
CA SER A 140 -0.31 0.75 14.37
C SER A 140 -0.23 -0.75 14.10
N ASP A 141 0.42 -1.48 15.01
CA ASP A 141 0.38 -2.94 15.02
C ASP A 141 -1.05 -3.42 15.31
N ASN A 142 -1.45 -4.54 14.69
CA ASN A 142 -2.74 -5.18 14.90
C ASN A 142 -3.96 -4.28 14.60
N ALA A 143 -3.93 -3.54 13.51
CA ALA A 143 -5.00 -2.62 13.12
C ALA A 143 -5.57 -2.85 11.71
N ASN A 144 -5.08 -3.87 10.99
CA ASN A 144 -5.54 -4.16 9.63
C ASN A 144 -7.03 -4.61 9.58
N PRO A 145 -7.76 -4.32 8.48
CA PRO A 145 -9.04 -4.98 8.21
C PRO A 145 -8.82 -6.45 7.84
N SER A 146 -9.89 -7.27 7.87
CA SER A 146 -9.84 -8.62 7.30
C SER A 146 -9.83 -8.57 5.77
N PHE A 147 -9.01 -9.40 5.13
CA PHE A 147 -8.99 -9.56 3.67
C PHE A 147 -8.44 -10.94 3.27
N TYR A 148 -8.55 -11.27 1.98
CA TYR A 148 -8.01 -12.51 1.42
C TYR A 148 -6.72 -12.24 0.63
N VAL A 149 -5.84 -13.24 0.63
CA VAL A 149 -4.70 -13.35 -0.29
C VAL A 149 -4.85 -14.71 -0.97
N GLY A 150 -5.34 -14.71 -2.21
CA GLY A 150 -5.84 -15.91 -2.85
C GLY A 150 -6.88 -16.62 -1.98
N GLN A 151 -6.57 -17.84 -1.55
CA GLN A 151 -7.45 -18.62 -0.68
C GLN A 151 -7.23 -18.40 0.84
N TYR A 152 -6.21 -17.64 1.22
CA TYR A 152 -5.82 -17.47 2.62
C TYR A 152 -6.46 -16.22 3.21
N VAL A 153 -6.95 -16.30 4.45
CA VAL A 153 -7.51 -15.16 5.17
C VAL A 153 -6.43 -14.47 6.01
N ILE A 154 -6.35 -13.16 5.90
CA ILE A 154 -5.69 -12.29 6.88
C ILE A 154 -6.77 -11.77 7.81
N ASN A 155 -6.71 -12.18 9.08
CA ASN A 155 -7.70 -11.78 10.07
C ASN A 155 -7.57 -10.29 10.40
N ALA A 156 -8.69 -9.65 10.75
CA ALA A 156 -8.65 -8.29 11.26
C ALA A 156 -7.79 -8.22 12.54
N ASN A 157 -7.15 -7.07 12.76
CA ASN A 157 -6.32 -6.80 13.94
C ASN A 157 -5.20 -7.82 14.18
N SER A 158 -4.58 -8.34 13.12
CA SER A 158 -3.52 -9.35 13.20
C SER A 158 -2.21 -8.92 12.55
N ARG A 159 -2.21 -7.77 11.86
CA ARG A 159 -1.10 -7.22 11.09
C ARG A 159 -1.01 -5.71 11.27
N PRO A 160 0.18 -5.13 11.07
CA PRO A 160 0.36 -3.68 11.04
C PRO A 160 -0.47 -3.02 9.95
N LEU A 161 -1.00 -1.84 10.28
CA LEU A 161 -1.68 -0.97 9.33
C LEU A 161 -1.03 0.42 9.36
N ILE A 162 -0.67 0.92 8.18
CA ILE A 162 -0.32 2.31 7.91
C ILE A 162 -1.51 2.94 7.18
N THR A 163 -1.87 4.18 7.55
CA THR A 163 -2.95 4.90 6.87
C THR A 163 -2.43 6.22 6.30
N THR A 164 -2.67 6.44 5.01
CA THR A 164 -2.28 7.69 4.33
C THR A 164 -3.49 8.57 4.03
N LEU A 165 -3.22 9.85 3.81
CA LEU A 165 -4.25 10.89 3.70
C LEU A 165 -4.79 11.04 2.28
N ASN A 166 -6.05 11.44 2.16
CA ASN A 166 -6.60 12.00 0.92
C ASN A 166 -6.30 13.50 0.79
N ASN A 167 -6.81 14.12 -0.27
CA ASN A 167 -6.64 15.56 -0.54
C ASN A 167 -7.30 16.51 0.46
N ASN A 168 -8.15 16.00 1.36
CA ASN A 168 -8.77 16.76 2.44
C ASN A 168 -8.06 16.53 3.78
N SER A 169 -6.84 15.96 3.76
CA SER A 169 -6.06 15.60 4.95
C SER A 169 -6.77 14.59 5.87
N GLN A 170 -7.66 13.75 5.32
CA GLN A 170 -8.35 12.71 6.07
C GLN A 170 -7.68 11.36 5.85
N ALA A 171 -7.53 10.59 6.92
CA ALA A 171 -7.07 9.21 6.87
C ALA A 171 -8.02 8.36 6.02
N ALA A 172 -7.59 7.94 4.83
CA ALA A 172 -8.48 7.34 3.82
C ALA A 172 -7.94 6.06 3.19
N TRP A 173 -6.62 5.92 3.10
CA TRP A 173 -5.95 4.86 2.34
C TRP A 173 -5.27 3.88 3.28
N LYS A 174 -5.65 2.61 3.19
CA LYS A 174 -5.20 1.54 4.09
C LYS A 174 -4.10 0.71 3.44
N GLU A 175 -2.97 0.63 4.13
CA GLU A 175 -1.82 -0.17 3.75
C GLU A 175 -1.48 -1.16 4.86
N VAL A 176 -1.50 -2.45 4.54
CA VAL A 176 -1.16 -3.52 5.48
C VAL A 176 0.26 -3.98 5.21
N VAL A 177 1.07 -4.09 6.26
CA VAL A 177 2.44 -4.63 6.16
C VAL A 177 2.39 -6.13 6.42
N LEU A 178 2.94 -6.92 5.51
CA LEU A 178 3.10 -8.37 5.63
C LEU A 178 4.57 -8.76 5.43
N ARG A 179 4.89 -10.03 5.72
CA ARG A 179 6.17 -10.65 5.35
C ARG A 179 5.94 -12.00 4.69
N HIS A 180 6.76 -12.33 3.70
CA HIS A 180 6.78 -13.66 3.06
C HIS A 180 7.99 -14.51 3.51
N ALA A 181 8.93 -13.91 4.23
CA ALA A 181 10.09 -14.58 4.81
C ALA A 181 10.55 -13.91 6.12
N ASN A 182 11.43 -14.57 6.88
CA ASN A 182 11.99 -14.06 8.14
C ASN A 182 13.53 -14.05 8.12
N THR A 183 14.12 -13.59 7.02
CA THR A 183 15.59 -13.54 6.87
C THR A 183 16.23 -12.30 7.50
N GLY A 184 15.43 -11.32 7.88
CA GLY A 184 15.89 -10.04 8.45
C GLY A 184 16.25 -8.99 7.40
N ASN A 185 15.81 -9.19 6.15
CA ASN A 185 16.16 -8.33 5.03
C ASN A 185 14.94 -7.55 4.49
N PRO A 186 15.14 -6.39 3.84
CA PRO A 186 14.05 -5.62 3.23
C PRO A 186 13.18 -6.41 2.25
N GLU A 187 13.74 -7.39 1.55
CA GLU A 187 13.07 -8.27 0.59
C GLU A 187 12.02 -9.17 1.24
N ASP A 188 12.07 -9.36 2.56
CA ASP A 188 11.08 -10.16 3.28
C ASP A 188 9.71 -9.50 3.33
N PHE A 189 9.62 -8.18 3.14
CA PHE A 189 8.42 -7.39 3.39
C PHE A 189 7.57 -7.21 2.14
N VAL A 190 6.26 -7.14 2.36
CA VAL A 190 5.25 -6.87 1.34
C VAL A 190 4.28 -5.81 1.86
N PHE A 191 4.16 -4.71 1.13
CA PHE A 191 3.27 -3.59 1.42
C PHE A 191 1.98 -3.76 0.62
N VAL A 192 0.84 -3.84 1.30
CA VAL A 192 -0.42 -4.24 0.70
C VAL A 192 -1.42 -3.09 0.75
N GLY A 193 -1.65 -2.44 -0.38
CA GLY A 193 -2.72 -1.46 -0.53
C GLY A 193 -4.06 -2.15 -0.73
N ILE A 194 -5.04 -1.80 0.10
CA ILE A 194 -6.42 -2.26 -0.10
C ILE A 194 -7.07 -1.40 -1.20
N ILE A 195 -7.57 -2.05 -2.26
CA ILE A 195 -8.17 -1.35 -3.40
C ILE A 195 -9.42 -0.58 -2.96
N ASN A 196 -9.51 0.67 -3.39
CA ASN A 196 -10.69 1.54 -3.25
C ASN A 196 -11.16 1.99 -4.64
N SER A 197 -12.23 1.39 -5.15
CA SER A 197 -12.74 1.62 -6.52
C SER A 197 -13.14 3.07 -6.83
N SER A 198 -13.37 3.89 -5.82
CA SER A 198 -13.78 5.29 -5.96
C SER A 198 -12.95 6.21 -5.07
N GLY A 199 -11.69 5.85 -4.84
CA GLY A 199 -10.78 6.61 -3.99
C GLY A 199 -10.33 7.92 -4.64
N ILE A 200 -10.09 8.91 -3.80
CA ILE A 200 -9.46 10.19 -4.19
C ILE A 200 -8.11 10.26 -3.48
N ALA A 201 -7.03 10.32 -4.26
CA ALA A 201 -5.66 10.35 -3.77
C ALA A 201 -5.33 11.66 -3.07
N TYR A 202 -4.15 11.73 -2.44
CA TYR A 202 -3.65 12.91 -1.73
C TYR A 202 -3.67 14.21 -2.57
N ASN A 203 -3.62 14.10 -3.89
CA ASN A 203 -3.58 15.24 -4.82
C ASN A 203 -4.94 15.54 -5.49
N GLY A 204 -6.02 14.90 -5.04
CA GLY A 204 -7.37 15.13 -5.55
C GLY A 204 -7.71 14.37 -6.83
N GLN A 205 -6.79 13.55 -7.34
CA GLN A 205 -7.05 12.71 -8.51
C GLN A 205 -7.75 11.41 -8.12
N PRO A 206 -8.61 10.85 -9.00
CA PRO A 206 -9.11 9.49 -8.83
C PRO A 206 -7.96 8.49 -8.81
N ALA A 207 -8.01 7.55 -7.87
CA ALA A 207 -7.06 6.45 -7.77
C ALA A 207 -7.76 5.20 -7.23
N HIS A 208 -7.16 4.04 -7.47
CA HIS A 208 -7.62 2.76 -6.91
C HIS A 208 -6.76 2.30 -5.72
N PHE A 209 -5.53 2.80 -5.59
CA PHE A 209 -4.64 2.53 -4.47
C PHE A 209 -3.75 3.74 -4.17
N GLN A 210 -3.27 3.82 -2.91
CA GLN A 210 -2.22 4.72 -2.45
C GLN A 210 -1.42 3.98 -1.36
N ILE A 211 -0.13 3.83 -1.57
CA ILE A 211 0.80 3.05 -0.73
C ILE A 211 2.06 3.90 -0.53
N ILE A 212 2.68 3.85 0.64
CA ILE A 212 4.04 4.32 0.87
C ILE A 212 4.96 3.12 1.07
N VAL A 213 6.19 3.19 0.60
CA VAL A 213 7.19 2.15 0.84
C VAL A 213 8.47 2.77 1.37
N PRO A 214 9.24 2.06 2.22
CA PRO A 214 10.47 2.61 2.74
C PRO A 214 11.52 2.83 1.64
N GLU A 215 12.23 3.94 1.72
CA GLU A 215 13.38 4.22 0.89
C GLU A 215 14.63 4.36 1.74
N ASN A 216 15.76 3.83 1.25
CA ASN A 216 17.04 3.90 1.96
C ASN A 216 17.80 5.21 1.62
N SER A 217 17.12 6.27 1.19
CA SER A 217 17.73 7.47 0.59
C SER A 217 18.37 8.45 1.59
N ALA A 218 18.41 8.12 2.88
CA ALA A 218 19.13 8.91 3.88
C ALA A 218 20.65 8.84 3.63
N GLY A 219 21.15 9.62 2.66
CA GLY A 219 22.56 9.70 2.27
C GLY A 219 22.98 8.88 1.05
N ASP A 220 22.05 8.18 0.38
CA ASP A 220 22.31 7.40 -0.83
C ASP A 220 21.51 7.94 -2.03
N THR A 221 22.14 7.97 -3.20
CA THR A 221 21.54 8.37 -4.49
C THR A 221 21.02 7.18 -5.29
N SER A 222 21.21 5.97 -4.78
CA SER A 222 20.75 4.73 -5.40
C SER A 222 19.23 4.62 -5.33
N VAL A 223 18.61 4.30 -6.45
CA VAL A 223 17.17 4.08 -6.54
C VAL A 223 16.85 2.66 -6.08
N THR A 224 15.98 2.51 -5.07
CA THR A 224 15.46 1.19 -4.70
C THR A 224 14.39 0.73 -5.70
N THR A 225 14.50 -0.52 -6.15
CA THR A 225 13.49 -1.13 -7.03
C THR A 225 12.43 -1.86 -6.21
N TYR A 226 11.17 -1.62 -6.58
CA TYR A 226 10.00 -2.33 -6.04
C TYR A 226 9.24 -3.03 -7.17
N TYR A 227 8.84 -4.27 -6.91
CA TYR A 227 8.03 -5.12 -7.77
C TYR A 227 6.57 -5.07 -7.33
N PHE A 228 5.68 -4.98 -8.32
CA PHE A 228 4.25 -4.85 -8.09
C PHE A 228 3.52 -6.13 -8.50
N TYR A 229 2.58 -6.52 -7.65
CA TYR A 229 1.66 -7.62 -7.88
C TYR A 229 0.24 -7.14 -7.57
N GLY A 230 -0.75 -7.83 -8.10
CA GLY A 230 -2.15 -7.50 -7.86
C GLY A 230 -3.02 -8.72 -7.78
N GLU A 231 -4.07 -8.60 -6.98
CA GLU A 231 -5.20 -9.52 -6.94
C GLU A 231 -6.48 -8.70 -7.11
N VAL A 232 -7.40 -9.17 -7.94
CA VAL A 232 -8.66 -8.48 -8.24
C VAL A 232 -9.80 -9.46 -8.04
N GLN A 233 -10.83 -9.02 -7.33
CA GLN A 233 -12.00 -9.79 -6.88
C GLN A 233 -13.30 -9.14 -7.37
#